data_AF-A0A1X7TPA2-F1
#
_entry.id   AF-A0A1X7TPA2-F1
#
_cell.length_a   1.000
_cell.length_b   1.000
_cell.length_c   1.000
_cell.angle_alpha   90.00
_cell.angle_beta   90.00
_cell.angle_gamma   90.00
#
_symmetry.space_group_name_H-M   'P 1'
#
loop_
_entity.id
_entity.type
_entity.pdbx_description
1 polymer ?
#
loop_
_entity_poly.entity_id
_entity_poly.type
_entity_poly.pdbx_seq_one_letter_code
_entity_poly.pdbx_strand_id
1 'polypeptide(L)'
;MTLKGLFTELTFRYASFPSTNLTGEQLVPIFLQALLRIETCGFHVTSIKLDGCSVNKKFYKIIADNTRNIKHKFQNPLSSEKRDVFLFSDPPHLIKTVRNGLANPKRNMHFKGRSTSWDFVKQLYEMTITNTGLTTLPKIRHEHIFLTNFSKMRVDLAAHTVSTTVAKAMRHFLTEEAEETANFIEKFDWLNVTNYQECY
;
A
#
# COMPACT_ATOMS: atom_id res chain seq x y z
N MET A 1 -13.57 14.03 0.40
CA MET A 1 -13.25 13.68 1.78
C MET A 1 -14.44 12.96 2.40
N THR A 2 -14.18 11.81 3.01
CA THR A 2 -15.20 10.96 3.63
C THR A 2 -14.81 10.73 5.08
N LEU A 3 -15.73 10.97 6.00
CA LEU A 3 -15.60 10.60 7.40
C LEU A 3 -16.07 9.16 7.56
N LYS A 4 -15.29 8.35 8.27
CA LYS A 4 -15.66 6.98 8.64
C LYS A 4 -15.54 6.82 10.15
N GLY A 5 -16.56 6.22 10.77
CA GLY A 5 -16.50 5.78 12.15
C GLY A 5 -15.49 4.66 12.32
N LEU A 6 -14.70 4.69 13.40
CA LEU A 6 -13.80 3.59 13.75
C LEU A 6 -14.53 2.43 14.43
N PHE A 7 -15.53 2.76 15.25
CA PHE A 7 -16.30 1.81 16.06
C PHE A 7 -17.80 1.84 15.72
N THR A 8 -18.16 2.53 14.64
CA THR A 8 -19.54 2.68 14.19
C THR A 8 -19.58 2.54 12.67
N GLU A 9 -20.74 2.13 12.15
CA GLU A 9 -20.99 2.02 10.70
C GLU A 9 -21.15 3.39 10.01
N LEU A 10 -20.83 4.49 10.71
CA LEU A 10 -20.95 5.84 10.16
C LEU A 10 -20.02 6.00 8.95
N THR A 11 -20.61 6.23 7.78
CA THR A 11 -19.89 6.68 6.60
C THR A 11 -20.58 7.93 6.07
N PHE A 12 -19.86 9.06 6.08
CA PHE A 12 -20.41 10.34 5.69
C PHE A 12 -19.50 11.04 4.68
N ARG A 13 -20.06 11.44 3.54
CA ARG A 13 -19.33 12.24 2.53
C ARG A 13 -19.31 13.70 2.99
N TYR A 14 -18.23 14.07 3.67
CA TYR A 14 -18.08 15.42 4.23
C TYR A 14 -17.91 16.49 3.15
N ALA A 15 -17.06 16.25 2.16
CA ALA A 15 -16.81 17.24 1.11
C ALA A 15 -16.40 16.61 -0.21
N SER A 16 -16.80 17.22 -1.32
CA SER A 16 -16.35 16.87 -2.67
C SER A 16 -16.01 18.15 -3.42
N PHE A 17 -14.82 18.19 -4.02
CA PHE A 17 -14.34 19.36 -4.75
C PHE A 17 -13.92 18.92 -6.15
N PRO A 18 -14.51 19.47 -7.22
CA PRO A 18 -13.97 19.26 -8.55
C PRO A 18 -12.61 19.96 -8.64
N SER A 19 -11.57 19.23 -9.03
CA SER A 19 -10.23 19.77 -9.17
C SER A 19 -9.49 19.14 -10.33
N THR A 20 -8.79 19.94 -11.12
CA THR A 20 -7.94 19.47 -12.23
C THR A 20 -6.47 19.37 -11.80
N ASN A 21 -5.94 20.41 -11.13
CA ASN A 21 -4.54 20.51 -10.73
C ASN A 21 -4.38 20.97 -9.27
N LEU A 22 -4.92 20.21 -8.32
CA LEU A 22 -4.75 20.52 -6.90
C LEU A 22 -3.33 20.20 -6.44
N THR A 23 -2.63 21.17 -5.85
CA THR A 23 -1.29 20.96 -5.28
C THR A 23 -1.37 20.48 -3.83
N GLY A 24 -0.26 19.89 -3.33
CA GLY A 24 -0.18 19.44 -1.94
C GLY A 24 -0.34 20.60 -0.95
N GLU A 25 0.21 21.77 -1.28
CA GLU A 25 0.06 23.01 -0.51
C GLU A 25 -1.38 23.48 -0.43
N GLN A 26 -2.13 23.40 -1.53
CA GLN A 26 -3.54 23.80 -1.57
C GLN A 26 -4.44 22.84 -0.81
N LEU A 27 -4.06 21.55 -0.74
CA LEU A 27 -4.82 20.54 0.01
C LEU A 27 -4.73 20.75 1.53
N VAL A 28 -3.62 21.27 2.04
CA VAL A 28 -3.39 21.51 3.48
C VAL A 28 -4.47 22.40 4.13
N PRO A 29 -4.73 23.63 3.67
CA PRO A 29 -5.73 24.49 4.30
C PRO A 29 -7.14 23.91 4.17
N ILE A 30 -7.48 23.27 3.05
CA ILE A 30 -8.78 22.59 2.86
C ILE A 30 -8.96 21.50 3.93
N PHE A 31 -7.91 20.70 4.15
CA PHE A 31 -7.91 19.66 5.16
C PHE A 31 -8.02 20.23 6.58
N LEU A 32 -7.23 21.24 6.94
CA LEU A 32 -7.27 21.82 8.28
C LEU A 32 -8.62 22.47 8.59
N GLN A 33 -9.27 23.10 7.61
CA GLN A 33 -10.63 23.61 7.75
C GLN A 33 -11.66 22.48 7.96
N ALA A 34 -11.50 21.36 7.25
CA ALA A 34 -12.35 20.20 7.45
C ALA A 34 -12.17 19.60 8.85
N LEU A 35 -10.92 19.43 9.28
CA LEU A 35 -10.55 18.95 10.62
C LEU A 35 -11.19 19.83 11.70
N LEU A 36 -11.10 21.16 11.54
CA LEU A 36 -11.73 22.13 12.44
C LEU A 36 -13.24 21.91 12.57
N ARG A 37 -13.94 21.89 11.45
CA ARG A 37 -15.40 21.78 11.44
C ARG A 37 -15.86 20.44 12.02
N ILE A 38 -15.17 19.35 11.68
CA ILE A 38 -15.49 18.01 12.20
C ILE A 38 -15.29 17.96 13.72
N GLU A 39 -14.18 18.49 14.24
CA GLU A 39 -13.92 18.56 15.69
C GLU A 39 -14.93 19.47 16.42
N THR A 40 -15.34 20.59 15.83
CA THR A 40 -16.39 21.46 16.41
C THR A 40 -17.77 20.79 16.47
N CYS A 41 -18.02 19.80 15.62
CA CYS A 41 -19.23 18.98 15.69
C CYS A 41 -19.18 17.89 16.77
N GLY A 42 -18.08 17.81 17.55
CA GLY A 42 -17.89 16.82 18.61
C GLY A 42 -17.25 15.50 18.15
N PHE A 43 -16.82 15.40 16.89
CA PHE A 43 -16.09 14.21 16.41
C PHE A 43 -14.59 14.35 16.65
N HIS A 44 -13.98 13.33 17.22
CA HIS A 44 -12.52 13.29 17.37
C HIS A 44 -11.86 12.60 16.18
N VAL A 45 -11.11 13.38 15.40
CA VAL A 45 -10.36 12.84 14.26
C VAL A 45 -9.08 12.20 14.79
N THR A 46 -8.97 10.89 14.64
CA THR A 46 -7.82 10.10 15.12
C THR A 46 -6.79 9.85 14.03
N SER A 47 -7.24 9.76 12.78
CA SER A 47 -6.36 9.39 11.67
C SER A 47 -6.86 9.91 10.34
N ILE A 48 -5.93 10.00 9.39
CA ILE A 48 -6.22 10.31 8.01
C ILE A 48 -5.58 9.28 7.09
N LYS A 49 -6.29 8.99 6.01
CA LYS A 49 -5.89 8.01 5.01
C LYS A 49 -5.90 8.65 3.64
N LEU A 50 -4.75 8.66 2.98
CA LEU A 50 -4.57 9.17 1.62
C LEU A 50 -3.86 8.11 0.76
N ASP A 51 -4.06 8.20 -0.55
CA ASP A 51 -3.33 7.36 -1.50
C ASP A 51 -1.86 7.82 -1.66
N GLY A 52 -1.08 7.06 -2.42
CA GLY A 52 0.34 7.34 -2.66
C GLY A 52 0.65 8.32 -3.79
N CYS A 53 -0.30 9.14 -4.26
CA CYS A 53 -0.02 10.11 -5.32
C CYS A 53 0.96 11.21 -4.86
N SER A 54 1.59 11.91 -5.79
CA SER A 54 2.61 12.94 -5.51
C SER A 54 2.05 14.09 -4.66
N VAL A 55 0.81 14.49 -4.92
CA VAL A 55 0.09 15.54 -4.19
C VAL A 55 -0.07 15.16 -2.70
N ASN A 56 -0.57 13.95 -2.43
CA ASN A 56 -0.78 13.45 -1.07
C ASN A 56 0.55 13.24 -0.31
N LYS A 57 1.59 12.78 -1.00
CA LYS A 57 2.95 12.69 -0.41
C LYS A 57 3.48 14.07 0.00
N LYS A 58 3.25 15.09 -0.83
CA LYS A 58 3.65 16.46 -0.52
C LYS A 58 2.86 17.03 0.65
N PHE A 59 1.54 16.79 0.68
CA PHE A 59 0.68 17.11 1.81
C PHE A 59 1.20 16.50 3.12
N TYR A 60 1.57 15.20 3.14
CA TYR A 60 2.13 14.57 4.35
C TYR A 60 3.43 15.22 4.80
N LYS A 61 4.33 15.59 3.89
CA LYS A 61 5.57 16.29 4.25
C LYS A 61 5.31 17.66 4.89
N ILE A 62 4.28 18.37 4.44
CA ILE A 62 3.93 19.68 4.98
C ILE A 62 3.27 19.53 6.35
N ILE A 63 2.25 18.68 6.48
CA ILE A 63 1.50 18.49 7.73
C ILE A 63 2.35 17.87 8.83
N ALA A 64 3.19 16.89 8.48
CA ALA A 64 4.05 16.22 9.45
C ALA A 64 5.30 17.04 9.80
N ASP A 65 5.40 18.28 9.29
CA ASP A 65 6.45 19.25 9.55
C ASP A 65 7.82 18.74 9.05
N ASN A 66 8.32 19.41 7.99
CA ASN A 66 9.26 18.99 6.93
C ASN A 66 10.68 18.60 7.42
N THR A 67 10.74 17.76 8.43
CA THR A 67 11.96 17.26 9.06
C THR A 67 12.47 16.04 8.29
N ARG A 68 13.77 15.73 8.44
CA ARG A 68 14.39 14.57 7.81
C ARG A 68 13.82 13.22 8.28
N ASN A 69 13.02 13.21 9.34
CA ASN A 69 12.40 12.00 9.89
C ASN A 69 11.01 11.79 9.31
N ILE A 70 10.67 10.52 9.02
CA ILE A 70 9.33 10.14 8.61
C ILE A 70 8.40 10.28 9.82
N LYS A 71 7.69 11.42 9.92
CA LYS A 71 6.65 11.60 10.93
C LYS A 71 5.36 10.92 10.45
N HIS A 72 4.85 10.00 11.27
CA HIS A 72 3.64 9.21 11.02
C HIS A 72 2.40 9.82 11.70
N LYS A 73 2.56 10.98 12.33
CA LYS A 73 1.52 11.69 13.06
C LYS A 73 1.84 13.18 13.16
N PHE A 74 0.83 13.99 13.43
CA PHE A 74 0.97 15.39 13.79
C PHE A 74 0.03 15.71 14.95
N GLN A 75 0.41 16.68 15.79
CA GLN A 75 -0.44 17.10 16.89
C GLN A 75 -1.63 17.90 16.34
N ASN A 76 -2.85 17.54 16.75
CA ASN A 76 -4.05 18.27 16.37
C ASN A 76 -3.97 19.70 16.96
N PRO A 77 -3.90 20.77 16.13
CA PRO A 77 -3.77 22.13 16.62
C PRO A 77 -5.00 22.61 17.41
N LEU A 78 -6.12 21.88 17.33
CA LEU A 78 -7.40 22.23 17.95
C LEU A 78 -7.69 21.41 19.21
N SER A 79 -6.84 20.43 19.52
CA SER A 79 -7.01 19.62 20.72
C SER A 79 -6.35 20.30 21.91
N SER A 80 -7.14 20.71 22.90
CA SER A 80 -6.64 21.14 24.22
C SER A 80 -5.73 20.08 24.87
N GLU A 81 -6.07 18.80 24.68
CA GLU A 81 -5.34 17.64 25.21
C GLU A 81 -4.12 17.23 24.36
N LYS A 82 -3.75 17.99 23.33
CA LYS A 82 -2.64 17.66 22.42
C LYS A 82 -2.76 16.29 21.75
N ARG A 83 -3.97 15.86 21.39
CA ARG A 83 -4.20 14.58 20.68
C ARG A 83 -3.45 14.55 19.35
N ASP A 84 -2.84 13.41 19.06
CA ASP A 84 -2.20 13.15 17.78
C ASP A 84 -3.21 12.69 16.73
N VAL A 85 -2.99 13.10 15.48
CA VAL A 85 -3.66 12.57 14.29
C VAL A 85 -2.66 11.76 13.50
N PHE A 86 -2.97 10.47 13.28
CA PHE A 86 -2.10 9.53 12.59
C PHE A 86 -2.25 9.60 11.07
N LEU A 87 -1.13 9.45 10.35
CA LEU A 87 -1.04 9.50 8.90
C LEU A 87 -0.90 8.09 8.33
N PHE A 88 -1.92 7.58 7.64
CA PHE A 88 -1.90 6.26 7.03
C PHE A 88 -1.87 6.32 5.50
N SER A 89 -1.05 5.47 4.90
CA SER A 89 -1.14 5.17 3.48
C SER A 89 -2.11 4.02 3.26
N ASP A 90 -2.76 3.96 2.10
CA ASP A 90 -3.65 2.85 1.75
C ASP A 90 -2.87 1.54 1.47
N PRO A 91 -3.03 0.48 2.29
CA PRO A 91 -2.26 -0.76 2.10
C PRO A 91 -2.49 -1.46 0.75
N PRO A 92 -3.72 -1.58 0.21
CA PRO A 92 -3.97 -2.04 -1.16
C PRO A 92 -3.19 -1.29 -2.24
N HIS A 93 -3.03 0.04 -2.12
CA HIS A 93 -2.18 0.79 -3.03
C HIS A 93 -0.69 0.51 -2.82
N LEU A 94 -0.24 0.29 -1.58
CA LEU A 94 1.16 -0.04 -1.28
C LEU A 94 1.56 -1.40 -1.88
N ILE A 95 0.75 -2.45 -1.72
CA ILE A 95 1.07 -3.78 -2.27
C ILE A 95 1.13 -3.76 -3.81
N LYS A 96 0.23 -3.02 -4.47
CA LYS A 96 0.32 -2.75 -5.92
C LYS A 96 1.60 -2.02 -6.29
N THR A 97 2.01 -1.03 -5.48
CA THR A 97 3.25 -0.28 -5.71
C THR A 97 4.47 -1.18 -5.60
N VAL A 98 4.51 -2.08 -4.62
CA VAL A 98 5.56 -3.08 -4.43
C VAL A 98 5.65 -4.00 -5.65
N ARG A 99 4.55 -4.67 -6.02
CA ARG A 99 4.51 -5.54 -7.20
C ARG A 99 4.92 -4.79 -8.48
N ASN A 100 4.30 -3.64 -8.75
CA ASN A 100 4.57 -2.87 -9.97
C ASN A 100 6.00 -2.33 -10.00
N GLY A 101 6.59 -2.06 -8.83
CA GLY A 101 7.99 -1.68 -8.69
C GLY A 101 8.91 -2.85 -9.06
N LEU A 102 8.64 -4.03 -8.50
CA LEU A 102 9.42 -5.24 -8.73
C LEU A 102 9.37 -5.67 -10.20
N ALA A 103 8.18 -5.62 -10.81
CA ALA A 103 7.96 -5.98 -12.21
C ALA A 103 8.46 -4.96 -13.25
N ASN A 104 8.94 -3.79 -12.83
CA ASN A 104 9.35 -2.73 -13.75
C ASN A 104 10.83 -2.90 -14.14
N PRO A 105 11.16 -3.16 -15.41
CA PRO A 105 12.55 -3.37 -15.85
C PRO A 105 13.42 -2.12 -15.72
N LYS A 106 12.82 -0.92 -15.57
CA LYS A 106 13.54 0.34 -15.36
C LYS A 106 13.88 0.59 -13.89
N ARG A 107 13.51 -0.31 -12.97
CA ARG A 107 13.72 -0.15 -11.53
C ARG A 107 14.54 -1.31 -10.98
N ASN A 108 15.68 -0.98 -10.39
CA ASN A 108 16.51 -1.95 -9.68
C ASN A 108 16.14 -1.91 -8.19
N MET A 109 15.19 -2.75 -7.81
CA MET A 109 14.78 -2.87 -6.41
C MET A 109 15.82 -3.70 -5.65
N HIS A 110 16.27 -3.17 -4.51
CA HIS A 110 17.22 -3.85 -3.63
C HIS A 110 16.57 -4.11 -2.27
N PHE A 111 16.87 -5.27 -1.70
CA PHE A 111 16.50 -5.63 -0.34
C PHE A 111 17.78 -6.04 0.39
N LYS A 112 18.00 -5.48 1.59
CA LYS A 112 19.22 -5.67 2.40
C LYS A 112 20.55 -5.58 1.61
N GLY A 113 20.63 -4.69 0.62
CA GLY A 113 21.82 -4.48 -0.21
C GLY A 113 21.99 -5.45 -1.38
N ARG A 114 21.09 -6.41 -1.57
CA ARG A 114 21.07 -7.36 -2.69
C ARG A 114 19.93 -7.03 -3.66
N SER A 115 20.13 -7.30 -4.94
CA SER A 115 19.12 -7.03 -5.97
C SER A 115 17.98 -8.03 -5.88
N THR A 116 16.76 -7.56 -6.12
CA THR A 116 15.56 -8.39 -6.26
C THR A 116 15.14 -8.44 -7.72
N SER A 117 14.63 -9.57 -8.19
CA SER A 117 14.29 -9.75 -9.61
C SER A 117 12.89 -10.32 -9.83
N TRP A 118 12.16 -9.69 -10.74
CA TRP A 118 10.87 -10.20 -11.22
C TRP A 118 11.01 -11.49 -12.05
N ASP A 119 12.21 -11.77 -12.57
CA ASP A 119 12.42 -12.96 -13.39
C ASP A 119 12.29 -14.25 -12.58
N PHE A 120 12.58 -14.22 -11.27
CA PHE A 120 12.29 -15.36 -10.39
C PHE A 120 10.79 -15.62 -10.27
N VAL A 121 9.96 -14.57 -10.27
CA VAL A 121 8.49 -14.73 -10.26
C VAL A 121 8.01 -15.34 -11.59
N LYS A 122 8.60 -14.93 -12.72
CA LYS A 122 8.33 -15.55 -14.03
C LYS A 122 8.75 -17.01 -14.06
N GLN A 123 9.97 -17.33 -13.60
CA GLN A 123 10.48 -18.71 -13.56
C GLN A 123 9.54 -19.63 -12.78
N LEU A 124 9.06 -19.20 -11.61
CA LEU A 124 8.04 -19.96 -10.88
C LEU A 124 6.78 -20.20 -11.71
N TYR A 125 6.28 -19.18 -12.41
CA TYR A 125 5.10 -19.33 -13.26
C TYR A 125 5.34 -20.33 -14.40
N GLU A 126 6.48 -20.27 -15.08
CA GLU A 126 6.84 -21.22 -16.15
C GLU A 126 6.89 -22.66 -15.61
N MET A 127 7.44 -22.87 -14.41
CA MET A 127 7.43 -24.17 -13.75
C MET A 127 6.01 -24.65 -13.43
N THR A 128 5.11 -23.73 -13.05
CA THR A 128 3.71 -24.09 -12.71
C THR A 128 2.88 -24.49 -13.93
N ILE A 129 3.17 -23.94 -15.11
CA ILE A 129 2.42 -24.28 -16.34
C ILE A 129 3.00 -25.49 -17.08
N THR A 130 4.29 -25.79 -16.89
CA THR A 130 4.95 -26.95 -17.48
C THR A 130 4.69 -28.23 -16.69
N ASN A 131 4.41 -28.12 -15.39
CA ASN A 131 4.04 -29.25 -14.56
C ASN A 131 2.60 -29.70 -14.85
N THR A 132 2.42 -30.96 -15.22
CA THR A 132 1.13 -31.57 -15.58
C THR A 132 0.32 -32.05 -14.37
N GLY A 133 0.85 -31.91 -13.15
CA GLY A 133 0.23 -32.32 -11.89
C GLY A 133 -0.35 -31.17 -11.03
N LEU A 134 -0.56 -31.45 -9.74
CA LEU A 134 -0.99 -30.45 -8.77
C LEU A 134 0.08 -29.35 -8.61
N THR A 135 -0.33 -28.10 -8.79
CA THR A 135 0.55 -26.93 -8.63
C THR A 135 0.55 -26.43 -7.19
N THR A 136 1.72 -26.02 -6.70
CA THR A 136 1.89 -25.36 -5.40
C THR A 136 1.42 -23.89 -5.41
N LEU A 137 1.16 -23.32 -6.59
CA LEU A 137 0.77 -21.93 -6.80
C LEU A 137 -0.56 -21.82 -7.59
N PRO A 138 -1.68 -22.38 -7.10
CA PRO A 138 -2.94 -22.47 -7.86
C PRO A 138 -3.59 -21.09 -8.15
N LYS A 139 -3.19 -20.05 -7.42
CA LYS A 139 -3.71 -18.69 -7.59
C LYS A 139 -2.96 -17.90 -8.67
N ILE A 140 -1.72 -18.27 -8.98
CA ILE A 140 -0.90 -17.56 -9.96
C ILE A 140 -1.35 -17.93 -11.37
N ARG A 141 -1.54 -16.91 -12.21
CA ARG A 141 -2.03 -17.02 -13.59
C ARG A 141 -1.23 -16.06 -14.47
N HIS A 142 -1.33 -16.21 -15.78
CA HIS A 142 -0.70 -15.33 -16.77
C HIS A 142 -0.80 -13.83 -16.42
N GLU A 143 -1.99 -13.35 -16.01
CA GLU A 143 -2.23 -11.94 -15.66
C GLU A 143 -1.43 -11.40 -14.46
N HIS A 144 -0.98 -12.29 -13.57
CA HIS A 144 -0.14 -11.94 -12.42
C HIS A 144 1.29 -11.60 -12.85
N ILE A 145 1.73 -12.16 -13.97
CA ILE A 145 3.12 -12.14 -14.43
C ILE A 145 3.30 -11.13 -15.56
N PHE A 146 2.41 -11.19 -16.55
CA PHE A 146 2.42 -10.33 -17.72
C PHE A 146 1.48 -9.14 -17.48
N LEU A 147 2.03 -8.11 -16.86
CA LEU A 147 1.24 -6.99 -16.35
C LEU A 147 0.77 -6.02 -17.45
N THR A 148 -0.54 -5.97 -17.69
CA THR A 148 -1.21 -4.94 -18.49
C THR A 148 -1.55 -3.71 -17.63
N ASN A 149 -2.01 -2.62 -18.25
CA ASN A 149 -2.47 -1.45 -17.50
C ASN A 149 -3.63 -1.77 -16.55
N PHE A 150 -4.52 -2.70 -16.93
CA PHE A 150 -5.62 -3.15 -16.08
C PHE A 150 -5.12 -4.03 -14.93
N SER A 151 -4.25 -5.02 -15.18
CA SER A 151 -3.76 -5.89 -14.11
C SER A 151 -2.86 -5.17 -13.11
N LYS A 152 -2.16 -4.10 -13.53
CA LYS A 152 -1.43 -3.19 -12.62
C LYS A 152 -2.33 -2.52 -11.57
N MET A 153 -3.63 -2.39 -11.83
CA MET A 153 -4.58 -1.76 -10.90
C MET A 153 -5.29 -2.75 -9.98
N ARG A 154 -5.26 -4.05 -10.33
CA ARG A 154 -5.86 -5.15 -9.56
C ARG A 154 -5.04 -5.45 -8.30
N VAL A 155 -5.70 -5.30 -7.14
CA VAL A 155 -5.10 -5.50 -5.81
C VAL A 155 -4.99 -7.00 -5.51
N ASP A 156 -6.00 -7.78 -5.86
CA ASP A 156 -6.02 -9.24 -5.72
C ASP A 156 -4.83 -9.89 -6.42
N LEU A 157 -4.55 -9.50 -7.68
CA LEU A 157 -3.37 -9.98 -8.40
C LEU A 157 -2.06 -9.57 -7.70
N ALA A 158 -2.01 -8.38 -7.09
CA ALA A 158 -0.82 -7.94 -6.35
C ALA A 158 -0.62 -8.75 -5.07
N ALA A 159 -1.69 -8.97 -4.33
CA ALA A 159 -1.69 -9.74 -3.09
C ALA A 159 -1.28 -11.19 -3.32
N HIS A 160 -1.80 -11.83 -4.37
CA HIS A 160 -1.39 -13.20 -4.68
C HIS A 160 0.08 -13.29 -5.06
N THR A 161 0.60 -12.38 -5.88
CA THR A 161 2.01 -12.40 -6.29
C THR A 161 2.95 -12.06 -5.14
N VAL A 162 2.59 -11.11 -4.28
CA VAL A 162 3.39 -10.68 -3.14
C VAL A 162 2.88 -11.37 -1.87
N SER A 163 2.95 -12.71 -1.85
CA SER A 163 2.45 -13.54 -0.75
C SER A 163 3.52 -14.46 -0.17
N THR A 164 3.35 -14.86 1.10
CA THR A 164 4.20 -15.87 1.74
C THR A 164 4.21 -17.20 0.99
N THR A 165 3.11 -17.59 0.35
CA THR A 165 3.06 -18.82 -0.47
C THR A 165 4.02 -18.74 -1.65
N VAL A 166 4.06 -17.61 -2.38
CA VAL A 166 5.01 -17.40 -3.48
C VAL A 166 6.45 -17.38 -2.96
N ALA A 167 6.72 -16.71 -1.84
CA ALA A 167 8.05 -16.71 -1.24
C ALA A 167 8.53 -18.12 -0.87
N LYS A 168 7.69 -18.93 -0.22
CA LYS A 168 8.01 -20.32 0.10
C LYS A 168 8.27 -21.17 -1.14
N ALA A 169 7.46 -20.99 -2.20
CA ALA A 169 7.69 -21.67 -3.47
C ALA A 169 9.03 -21.26 -4.10
N MET A 170 9.40 -19.97 -4.06
CA MET A 170 10.71 -19.51 -4.53
C MET A 170 11.85 -20.26 -3.83
N ARG A 171 11.80 -20.34 -2.50
CA ARG A 171 12.86 -21.03 -1.72
C ARG A 171 12.94 -22.53 -1.99
N HIS A 172 11.81 -23.14 -2.33
CA HIS A 172 11.75 -24.58 -2.54
C HIS A 172 12.18 -24.99 -3.96
N PHE A 173 11.84 -24.19 -4.97
CA PHE A 173 12.00 -24.57 -6.37
C PHE A 173 13.12 -23.85 -7.12
N LEU A 174 13.61 -22.71 -6.61
CA LEU A 174 14.63 -21.90 -7.27
C LEU A 174 15.99 -21.96 -6.56
N THR A 175 16.99 -21.33 -7.16
CA THR A 175 18.36 -21.24 -6.64
C THR A 175 18.47 -20.31 -5.43
N GLU A 176 19.59 -20.36 -4.72
CA GLU A 176 19.89 -19.47 -3.58
C GLU A 176 19.85 -17.98 -3.97
N GLU A 177 20.04 -17.63 -5.24
CA GLU A 177 19.93 -16.25 -5.73
C GLU A 177 18.50 -15.68 -5.59
N ALA A 178 17.49 -16.55 -5.60
CA ALA A 178 16.08 -16.16 -5.43
C ALA A 178 15.73 -15.84 -3.95
N GLU A 179 16.59 -16.23 -2.99
CA GLU A 179 16.32 -16.11 -1.55
C GLU A 179 16.04 -14.66 -1.15
N GLU A 180 16.78 -13.70 -1.69
CA GLU A 180 16.55 -12.28 -1.37
C GLU A 180 15.18 -11.80 -1.90
N THR A 181 14.80 -12.24 -3.10
CA THR A 181 13.50 -11.90 -3.68
C THR A 181 12.37 -12.54 -2.88
N ALA A 182 12.55 -13.78 -2.42
CA ALA A 182 11.60 -14.46 -1.53
C ALA A 182 11.44 -13.70 -0.20
N ASN A 183 12.55 -13.32 0.44
CA ASN A 183 12.55 -12.52 1.67
C ASN A 183 11.88 -11.15 1.48
N PHE A 184 12.13 -10.51 0.35
CA PHE A 184 11.48 -9.25 -0.02
C PHE A 184 9.96 -9.43 -0.16
N ILE A 185 9.50 -10.43 -0.93
CA ILE A 185 8.08 -10.70 -1.14
C ILE A 185 7.37 -11.01 0.19
N GLU A 186 7.93 -11.91 0.99
CA GLU A 186 7.37 -12.31 2.27
C GLU A 186 7.24 -11.13 3.24
N LYS A 187 8.20 -10.18 3.20
CA LYS A 187 8.17 -8.99 4.05
C LYS A 187 6.99 -8.06 3.75
N PHE A 188 6.34 -8.15 2.59
CA PHE A 188 5.22 -7.29 2.22
C PHE A 188 3.85 -7.99 2.29
N ASP A 189 3.78 -9.28 2.60
CA ASP A 189 2.49 -10.00 2.70
C ASP A 189 1.58 -9.45 3.82
N TRP A 190 2.15 -8.86 4.88
CA TRP A 190 1.36 -8.21 5.94
C TRP A 190 0.51 -7.02 5.43
N LEU A 191 0.81 -6.45 4.26
CA LEU A 191 -0.02 -5.42 3.63
C LEU A 191 -1.29 -5.99 3.00
N ASN A 192 -1.40 -7.31 2.90
CA ASN A 192 -2.56 -7.99 2.36
C ASN A 192 -3.74 -7.92 3.35
N VAL A 193 -4.50 -6.83 3.26
CA VAL A 193 -5.58 -6.54 4.21
C VAL A 193 -6.78 -7.51 4.12
N THR A 194 -6.87 -8.36 3.10
CA THR A 194 -7.89 -9.42 3.05
C THR A 194 -7.64 -10.51 4.09
N ASN A 195 -6.41 -10.64 4.60
CA ASN A 195 -6.05 -11.64 5.61
C ASN A 195 -6.54 -11.27 7.02
N TYR A 196 -7.09 -10.08 7.26
CA TYR A 196 -7.57 -9.68 8.59
C TYR A 196 -8.95 -10.25 8.96
N GLN A 197 -9.69 -10.84 8.02
CA GLN A 197 -10.97 -11.48 8.33
C GLN A 197 -10.81 -12.79 9.12
N GLU A 198 -9.60 -13.33 9.25
CA GLU A 198 -9.30 -14.55 10.01
C GLU A 198 -8.76 -14.28 11.44
N CYS A 199 -8.62 -13.01 11.82
CA CYS A 199 -8.08 -12.62 13.13
C CYS A 199 -9.16 -12.01 14.04
N TYR A 200 -10.33 -12.65 14.16
CA TYR A 200 -11.28 -12.51 15.28
C TYR A 200 -12.12 -13.78 15.42
#